data_AF-A0A9E4BME0-F1
#
_entry.id   AF-A0A9E4BME0-F1
#
_cell.length_a   1.000
_cell.length_b   1.000
_cell.length_c   1.000
_cell.angle_alpha   90.00
_cell.angle_beta   90.00
_cell.angle_gamma   90.00
#
_symmetry.space_group_name_H-M   'P 1'
#
loop_
_entity.id
_entity.type
_entity.pdbx_description
1 polymer ?
#
loop_
_entity_poly.entity_id
_entity_poly.type
_entity_poly.pdbx_seq_one_letter_code
_entity_poly.pdbx_strand_id
1 'polypeptide(L)'
;MLESLIPPDGTPLPINPAAMERKWKHVEEVTSALPMLDHVEELLAVASDYFEATVIVETASASLQLTSVLYREPETGAVFTQVRSFGRTGYTTFGTQSDNEGSRTF
;
A
#
# COMPACT_ATOMS: atom_id res chain seq x y z
N MET A 1 18.32 -8.22 2.46
CA MET A 1 18.05 -8.83 3.78
C MET A 1 17.76 -7.66 4.71
N LEU A 2 16.50 -7.44 5.08
CA LEU A 2 16.14 -6.43 6.07
C LEU A 2 16.30 -7.12 7.43
N GLU A 3 17.47 -6.97 8.05
CA GLU A 3 17.67 -7.45 9.41
C GLU A 3 16.71 -6.70 10.34
N SER A 4 16.11 -7.46 11.23
CA SER A 4 15.08 -7.06 12.18
C SER A 4 15.47 -5.77 12.94
N LEU A 5 14.64 -4.72 12.85
CA LEU A 5 14.74 -3.50 13.66
C LEU A 5 14.42 -3.72 15.15
N ILE A 6 14.38 -4.98 15.60
CA ILE A 6 14.10 -5.36 16.99
C ILE A 6 15.46 -5.54 17.69
N PRO A 7 15.68 -4.88 18.85
CA PRO A 7 16.86 -5.13 19.67
C PRO A 7 17.07 -6.64 19.92
N PRO A 8 18.32 -7.14 19.99
CA PRO A 8 18.63 -8.56 20.12
C PRO A 8 18.05 -9.22 21.37
N ASP A 9 17.69 -8.40 22.36
CA ASP A 9 17.09 -8.73 23.65
C ASP A 9 15.55 -8.75 23.62
N GLY A 10 14.93 -8.49 22.47
CA GLY A 10 13.48 -8.64 22.26
C GLY A 10 12.60 -7.65 23.03
N THR A 11 13.21 -6.65 23.67
CA THR A 11 12.49 -5.59 24.35
C THR A 11 11.86 -4.66 23.31
N PRO A 12 10.53 -4.46 23.33
CA PRO A 12 9.91 -3.43 22.51
C PRO A 12 10.50 -2.09 22.90
N LEU A 13 11.07 -1.38 21.92
CA LEU A 13 11.51 -0.02 22.14
C LEU A 13 10.31 0.78 22.69
N PRO A 14 10.49 1.62 23.72
CA PRO A 14 9.42 2.47 24.22
C PRO A 14 9.09 3.52 23.16
N ILE A 15 8.26 3.15 22.19
CA ILE A 15 7.83 4.04 21.13
C ILE A 15 6.71 4.89 21.72
N ASN A 16 7.01 6.17 21.94
CA ASN A 16 5.97 7.14 22.27
C ASN A 16 4.97 7.20 21.08
N PRO A 17 3.69 6.85 21.27
CA PRO A 17 2.71 6.83 20.18
C PRO A 17 2.56 8.21 19.52
N ALA A 18 2.77 9.30 20.26
CA ALA A 18 2.77 10.65 19.70
C ALA A 18 3.95 10.91 18.73
N ALA A 19 5.05 10.17 18.86
CA ALA A 19 6.16 10.22 17.92
C ALA A 19 5.90 9.41 16.63
N MET A 20 5.00 8.41 16.66
CA MET A 20 4.64 7.61 15.48
C MET A 20 3.75 8.36 14.50
N GLU A 21 2.85 9.21 14.98
CA GLU A 21 1.95 10.01 14.13
C GLU A 21 2.55 11.35 13.70
N ARG A 22 3.74 11.68 14.23
CA ARG A 22 4.42 12.94 13.93
C ARG A 22 4.94 12.92 12.50
N LYS A 23 4.67 14.01 11.78
CA LYS A 23 5.27 14.28 10.47
C LYS A 23 6.63 14.94 10.68
N TRP A 24 7.68 14.27 10.22
CA TRP A 24 9.06 14.73 10.29
C TRP A 24 9.44 15.42 8.98
N LYS A 25 10.25 16.48 9.06
CA LYS A 25 10.73 17.18 7.86
C LYS A 25 12.15 16.76 7.47
N HIS A 26 12.91 16.27 8.44
CA HIS A 26 14.33 15.94 8.32
C HIS A 26 14.63 14.65 9.08
N VAL A 27 15.61 13.88 8.61
CA VAL A 27 15.98 12.58 9.22
C VAL A 27 16.62 12.80 10.59
N GLU A 28 17.36 13.90 10.74
CA GLU A 28 18.01 14.31 11.98
C GLU A 28 17.01 14.55 13.12
N GLU A 29 15.79 14.99 12.79
CA GLU A 29 14.71 15.13 13.78
C GLU A 29 14.24 13.76 14.28
N VAL A 30 14.26 12.73 13.41
CA VAL A 30 13.88 11.35 13.73
C VAL A 30 14.95 10.71 14.60
N THR A 31 16.22 10.77 14.22
CA THR A 31 17.34 10.19 14.99
C THR A 31 17.52 10.89 16.35
N SER A 32 17.34 12.21 16.41
CA SER A 32 17.33 12.95 17.68
C SER A 32 16.21 12.50 18.63
N ALA A 33 15.02 12.20 18.09
CA ALA A 33 13.89 11.73 18.89
C ALA A 33 13.95 10.24 19.20
N LEU A 34 14.64 9.47 18.35
CA LEU A 34 14.76 8.03 18.40
C LEU A 34 16.24 7.61 18.23
N PRO A 35 17.11 7.84 19.24
CA PRO A 35 18.57 7.63 19.10
C PRO A 35 18.97 6.18 18.76
N MET A 36 18.07 5.22 19.00
CA MET A 36 18.26 3.83 18.57
C MET A 36 18.37 3.67 17.05
N LEU A 37 17.94 4.67 16.26
CA LEU A 37 17.98 4.65 14.80
C LEU A 37 19.25 5.29 14.21
N ASP A 38 20.15 5.85 15.03
CA ASP A 38 21.37 6.52 14.56
C ASP A 38 22.23 5.62 13.64
N HIS A 39 22.28 4.32 13.93
CA HIS A 39 23.07 3.35 13.17
C HIS A 39 22.51 3.04 11.76
N VAL A 40 21.28 3.49 11.44
CA VAL A 40 20.65 3.31 10.12
C VAL A 40 20.30 4.65 9.47
N GLU A 41 20.85 5.76 9.94
CA GLU A 41 20.52 7.12 9.46
C GLU A 41 20.59 7.24 7.93
N GLU A 42 21.62 6.67 7.30
CA GLU A 42 21.81 6.69 5.84
C GLU A 42 20.72 5.96 5.05
N LEU A 43 19.96 5.07 5.70
CA LEU A 43 18.87 4.30 5.09
C LEU A 43 17.51 4.95 5.31
N LEU A 44 17.42 5.96 6.17
CA LEU A 44 16.17 6.63 6.50
C LEU A 44 15.85 7.71 5.48
N ALA A 45 14.56 7.83 5.17
CA ALA A 45 14.03 8.91 4.36
C ALA A 45 12.70 9.37 4.94
N VAL A 46 12.50 10.69 4.97
CA VAL A 46 11.23 11.32 5.40
C VAL A 46 10.22 11.46 4.26
N ALA A 47 10.63 11.12 3.03
CA ALA A 47 9.81 11.12 1.84
C ALA A 47 10.17 9.89 0.97
N SER A 48 9.17 9.40 0.22
CA SER A 48 9.38 8.36 -0.79
C SER A 48 9.20 8.95 -2.18
N ASP A 49 9.99 8.46 -3.12
CA ASP A 49 9.81 8.68 -4.55
C ASP A 49 9.12 7.50 -5.24
N TYR A 50 8.89 6.41 -4.50
CA TYR A 50 8.15 5.25 -4.97
C TYR A 50 6.78 5.15 -4.32
N PHE A 51 5.77 4.88 -5.12
CA PHE A 51 4.38 4.80 -4.68
C PHE A 51 3.72 3.57 -5.29
N GLU A 52 2.84 2.93 -4.53
CA GLU A 52 1.90 1.96 -5.09
C GLU A 52 0.56 2.64 -5.33
N ALA A 53 0.05 2.56 -6.54
CA ALA A 53 -1.28 3.04 -6.91
C ALA A 53 -2.13 1.84 -7.32
N THR A 54 -3.25 1.66 -6.64
CA THR A 54 -4.25 0.66 -6.99
C THR A 54 -5.48 1.33 -7.58
N VAL A 55 -5.86 0.89 -8.78
CA VAL A 55 -7.05 1.34 -9.51
C VAL A 55 -8.01 0.16 -9.60
N ILE A 56 -9.27 0.39 -9.22
CA ILE A 56 -10.34 -0.60 -9.34
C ILE A 56 -11.30 -0.10 -10.43
N VAL A 57 -11.54 -0.94 -11.43
CA VAL A 57 -12.48 -0.69 -12.52
C VAL A 57 -13.65 -1.64 -12.36
N GLU A 58 -14.83 -1.08 -12.14
CA GLU A 58 -16.06 -1.83 -11.96
C GLU A 58 -16.97 -1.66 -13.17
N THR A 59 -17.54 -2.79 -13.61
CA THR A 59 -18.59 -2.86 -14.63
C THR A 59 -19.77 -3.62 -14.04
N ALA A 60 -20.91 -3.65 -14.74
CA ALA A 60 -22.08 -4.37 -14.26
C ALA A 60 -21.79 -5.86 -13.95
N SER A 61 -20.89 -6.52 -14.70
CA SER A 61 -20.64 -7.97 -14.60
C SER A 61 -19.24 -8.35 -14.12
N ALA A 62 -18.34 -7.40 -13.92
CA ALA A 62 -16.95 -7.68 -13.58
C ALA A 62 -16.30 -6.54 -12.80
N SER A 63 -15.34 -6.90 -11.95
CA SER A 63 -14.41 -5.98 -11.30
C SER A 63 -12.98 -6.36 -11.67
N LEU A 64 -12.19 -5.38 -12.07
CA LEU A 64 -10.78 -5.50 -12.41
C LEU A 64 -9.96 -4.60 -11.51
N GLN A 65 -8.97 -5.18 -10.83
CA GLN A 65 -8.00 -4.42 -10.05
C GLN A 65 -6.67 -4.32 -10.82
N LEU A 66 -6.13 -3.12 -10.93
CA LEU A 66 -4.80 -2.83 -11.47
C LEU A 66 -3.96 -2.19 -10.37
N THR A 67 -2.88 -2.85 -9.97
CA THR A 67 -1.88 -2.30 -9.05
C THR A 67 -0.64 -1.90 -9.85
N SER A 68 -0.19 -0.66 -9.68
CA SER A 68 0.96 -0.09 -10.37
C SER A 68 1.98 0.46 -9.38
N VAL A 69 3.26 0.19 -9.63
CA VAL A 69 4.36 0.86 -8.92
C VAL A 69 4.77 2.08 -9.74
N LEU A 70 4.74 3.24 -9.09
CA LEU A 70 5.08 4.53 -9.66
C LEU A 70 6.42 5.01 -9.08
N TYR A 71 7.24 5.63 -9.91
CA TYR A 71 8.45 6.34 -9.52
C TYR A 71 8.28 7.83 -9.86
N ARG A 72 8.57 8.71 -8.91
CA ARG A 72 8.64 10.16 -9.09
C ARG A 72 10.09 10.59 -9.15
N GLU A 73 10.52 11.16 -10.27
CA GLU A 73 11.87 11.72 -10.38
C GLU A 73 12.02 12.93 -9.42
N PRO A 74 12.99 12.92 -8.49
CA PRO A 74 13.09 13.94 -7.44
C PRO A 74 13.33 15.36 -7.98
N GLU A 75 14.13 15.48 -9.04
CA GLU A 75 14.56 16.77 -9.57
C GLU A 75 13.47 17.47 -10.37
N THR A 76 12.66 16.70 -11.10
CA THR A 76 11.65 17.24 -12.04
C THR A 76 10.22 17.06 -11.55
N GLY A 77 9.99 16.14 -10.61
CA GLY A 77 8.67 15.71 -10.18
C GLY A 77 7.93 14.83 -11.21
N ALA A 78 8.57 14.46 -12.33
CA ALA A 78 7.95 13.62 -13.34
C ALA A 78 7.62 12.23 -12.79
N VAL A 79 6.44 11.71 -13.14
CA VAL A 79 5.94 10.41 -12.64
C VAL A 79 5.96 9.36 -13.74
N PHE A 80 6.59 8.23 -13.46
CA PHE A 80 6.75 7.10 -14.37
C PHE A 80 6.11 5.85 -13.77
N THR A 81 5.45 5.05 -14.61
CA THR A 81 5.01 3.71 -14.18
C THR A 81 6.15 2.71 -14.40
N GLN A 82 6.59 2.06 -13.33
CA GLN A 82 7.66 1.06 -13.39
C GLN A 82 7.11 -0.35 -13.63
N VAL A 83 6.06 -0.72 -12.90
CA VAL A 83 5.46 -2.06 -12.96
C VAL A 83 3.94 -1.93 -12.95
N ARG A 84 3.26 -2.82 -13.67
CA ARG A 84 1.80 -3.00 -13.63
C ARG A 84 1.49 -4.47 -13.38
N SER A 85 0.60 -4.72 -12.43
CA SER A 85 0.09 -6.04 -12.11
C SER A 85 -1.43 -5.99 -12.10
N PHE A 86 -2.06 -6.89 -12.86
CA PHE A 86 -3.51 -7.07 -12.78
C PHE A 86 -3.81 -8.04 -11.65
N GLY A 87 -4.60 -7.59 -10.67
CA GLY A 87 -5.14 -8.43 -9.62
C GLY A 87 -6.12 -9.46 -10.17
N ARG A 88 -6.29 -10.57 -9.45
CA ARG A 88 -7.16 -11.69 -9.84
C ARG A 88 -8.61 -11.20 -9.99
N THR A 89 -9.16 -11.36 -11.19
CA THR A 89 -10.55 -11.04 -11.55
C THR A 89 -11.53 -11.97 -10.83
N GLY A 90 -12.46 -11.39 -10.08
CA GLY A 90 -13.68 -12.09 -9.65
C GLY A 90 -14.75 -11.91 -10.72
N TYR A 91 -15.19 -13.00 -11.36
CA TYR A 91 -16.37 -12.97 -12.23
C TYR A 91 -17.60 -13.02 -11.34
N THR A 92 -18.46 -12.02 -11.42
CA THR A 92 -19.83 -12.15 -10.90
C THR A 92 -20.66 -12.80 -12.00
N THR A 93 -20.74 -14.13 -12.00
CA THR A 93 -21.79 -14.80 -12.78
C THR A 93 -23.13 -14.31 -12.24
N PHE A 94 -23.82 -13.46 -12.98
CA PHE A 94 -25.25 -13.30 -12.81
C PHE A 94 -25.85 -14.69 -13.03
N GLY A 95 -26.26 -15.34 -11.93
CA GLY A 95 -27.06 -16.54 -12.04
C GLY A 95 -28.27 -16.20 -12.88
N THR A 96 -28.37 -16.80 -14.06
CA THR A 96 -29.64 -16.95 -14.75
C THR A 96 -30.54 -17.74 -13.80
N GLN A 97 -31.32 -17.04 -12.97
CA GLN A 97 -32.46 -17.63 -12.30
C GLN A 97 -33.51 -17.87 -13.40
N SER A 98 -33.32 -18.99 -14.08
CA SER A 98 -34.41 -19.71 -14.74
C SER A 98 -35.25 -20.36 -13.64
N ASP A 99 -36.56 -20.47 -13.93
CA ASP A 99 -37.61 -21.16 -13.18
C ASP A 99 -38.18 -20.38 -11.97
N ASN A 100 -39.49 -20.18 -11.80
CA ASN A 100 -40.71 -20.63 -12.46
C ASN A 100 -41.88 -19.84 -11.81
N GLU A 101 -42.95 -19.52 -12.54
CA GLU A 101 -44.37 -19.64 -12.09
C GLU A 101 -45.34 -18.91 -13.03
N GLY A 102 -46.13 -19.68 -13.76
CA GLY A 102 -47.18 -19.16 -14.62
C GLY A 102 -48.04 -20.26 -15.26
N SER A 103 -48.35 -21.31 -14.50
CA SER A 103 -49.43 -22.25 -14.87
C SER A 103 -50.75 -21.47 -14.97
N ARG A 104 -51.32 -21.41 -16.17
CA ARG A 104 -52.76 -21.21 -16.37
C ARG A 104 -53.26 -22.09 -17.51
N THR A 105 -53.90 -23.17 -17.08
CA THR A 105 -54.92 -23.97 -17.75
C THR A 105 -56.01 -23.07 -18.35
N PHE A 106 -56.23 -23.12 -19.66
CA PHE A 106 -57.40 -23.65 -20.40
C PHE A 106 -57.30 -23.19 -21.85
#